data_AF-A9YTJ3-F1
#
_entry.id   AF-A9YTJ3-F1
#
_cell.length_a   1.000
_cell.length_b   1.000
_cell.length_c   1.000
_cell.angle_alpha   90.00
_cell.angle_beta   90.00
_cell.angle_gamma   90.00
#
_symmetry.space_group_name_H-M   'P 1'
#
loop_
_entity.id
_entity.type
_entity.pdbx_description
1 polymer ?
#
loop_
_entity_poly.entity_id
_entity_poly.type
_entity_poly.pdbx_seq_one_letter_code
_entity_poly.pdbx_strand_id
1 'polypeptide(L)'
;NRLDFFIVMAGMMEYSLDGHNVSLSAIRTVRVLRPLRAINRVPSMRILVTLLLDTLPMLGNVLLLCFFVFFIFGIVGVQLWAGLLRNRCFLDSAFVRNNNLTFLRPYYQTEEGEENPFICSSRRDNGMQKCSHIPSRRELRVQCTLGWEAYGQPQAEDGGAGRNACINWNQYYNVCRSGEFNPHNGA
;
A
#
# COMPACT_ATOMS: atom_id res chain seq x y z
N ASN A 1 -9.37 17.64 40.76
CA ASN A 1 -8.12 18.38 40.46
C ASN A 1 -7.35 17.96 39.21
N ARG A 2 -7.10 16.69 38.88
CA ARG A 2 -6.36 16.38 37.61
C ARG A 2 -7.15 16.74 36.35
N LEU A 3 -8.46 16.53 36.43
CA LEU A 3 -9.44 16.94 35.43
C LEU A 3 -9.51 18.45 35.25
N ASP A 4 -9.65 19.19 36.36
CA ASP A 4 -9.62 20.66 36.35
C ASP A 4 -8.30 21.18 35.77
N PHE A 5 -7.18 20.55 36.07
CA PHE A 5 -5.87 20.91 35.51
C PHE A 5 -5.82 20.69 33.98
N PHE A 6 -6.31 19.56 33.47
CA PHE A 6 -6.33 19.28 32.04
C PHE A 6 -7.23 20.28 31.28
N ILE A 7 -8.35 20.66 31.89
CA ILE A 7 -9.29 21.66 31.36
C ILE A 7 -8.66 23.05 31.33
N VAL A 8 -7.97 23.45 32.41
CA VAL A 8 -7.26 24.74 32.48
C VAL A 8 -6.13 24.80 31.46
N MET A 9 -5.37 23.72 31.27
CA MET A 9 -4.30 23.65 30.27
C MET A 9 -4.85 23.69 28.83
N ALA A 10 -5.96 22.99 28.55
CA ALA A 10 -6.63 23.09 27.25
C ALA A 10 -7.18 24.51 26.97
N GLY A 11 -7.71 25.18 28.00
CA GLY A 11 -8.18 26.56 27.90
C GLY A 11 -7.05 27.59 27.74
N MET A 12 -5.93 27.42 28.44
CA MET A 12 -4.74 28.26 28.27
C MET A 12 -4.11 28.06 26.88
N MET A 13 -4.06 26.82 26.38
CA MET A 13 -3.61 26.55 25.01
C MET A 13 -4.47 27.29 23.97
N GLU A 14 -5.81 27.28 24.10
CA GLU A 14 -6.69 28.03 23.20
C GLU A 14 -6.44 29.55 23.27
N TYR A 15 -6.24 30.10 24.48
CA TYR A 15 -5.96 31.53 24.67
C TYR A 15 -4.62 31.97 24.07
N SER A 16 -3.55 31.18 24.28
CA SER A 16 -2.25 31.43 23.69
C SER A 16 -2.27 31.33 22.16
N LEU A 17 -3.12 30.47 21.60
CA LEU A 17 -3.32 30.30 20.15
C LEU A 17 -4.15 31.43 19.51
N ASP A 18 -5.03 32.09 20.25
CA ASP A 18 -5.78 33.27 19.78
C ASP A 18 -4.94 34.56 19.94
N GLY A 19 -4.03 34.59 20.93
CA GLY A 19 -3.09 35.69 21.16
C GLY A 19 -1.91 35.74 20.18
N HIS A 20 -1.60 34.62 19.52
CA HIS A 20 -0.57 34.54 18.49
C HIS A 20 -1.26 34.27 17.15
N ASN A 21 -1.26 35.25 16.22
CA ASN A 21 -1.92 35.19 14.90
C ASN A 21 -1.29 34.15 13.96
N VAL A 22 -1.23 32.87 14.36
CA VAL A 22 -0.64 31.78 13.60
C VAL A 22 -1.67 31.27 12.60
N SER A 23 -1.59 31.84 11.40
CA SER A 23 -2.47 31.61 10.26
C SER A 23 -2.30 30.24 9.60
N LEU A 24 -2.72 29.14 10.25
CA LEU A 24 -2.66 27.81 9.61
C LEU A 24 -3.87 26.93 9.93
N SER A 25 -4.29 26.11 8.95
CA SER A 25 -5.47 25.23 8.93
C SER A 25 -5.77 24.46 10.24
N ALA A 26 -4.74 24.20 11.06
CA ALA A 26 -4.84 23.59 12.40
C ALA A 26 -5.66 24.42 13.43
N ILE A 27 -5.76 25.75 13.30
CA ILE A 27 -6.63 26.57 14.15
C ILE A 27 -8.12 26.17 13.99
N ARG A 28 -8.52 25.73 12.79
CA ARG A 28 -9.91 25.32 12.52
C ARG A 28 -10.29 24.05 13.29
N THR A 29 -9.34 23.12 13.48
CA THR A 29 -9.55 21.89 14.27
C THR A 29 -9.61 22.16 15.77
N VAL A 30 -8.87 23.14 16.30
CA VAL A 30 -8.91 23.50 17.74
C VAL A 30 -10.28 24.08 18.12
N ARG A 31 -10.95 24.79 17.20
CA ARG A 31 -12.31 25.32 17.44
C ARG A 31 -13.37 24.21 17.59
N VAL A 32 -13.11 22.99 17.09
CA VAL A 32 -13.98 21.81 17.28
C VAL A 32 -13.96 21.32 18.74
N LEU A 33 -12.96 21.72 19.54
CA LEU A 33 -12.86 21.40 20.97
C LEU A 33 -13.69 22.36 21.87
N ARG A 34 -14.19 23.49 21.35
CA ARG A 34 -15.02 24.45 22.11
C ARG A 34 -16.27 23.85 22.81
N PRO A 35 -16.98 22.85 22.24
CA PRO A 35 -18.07 22.16 22.91
C PRO A 35 -17.64 21.44 24.21
N LEU A 36 -16.38 21.00 24.32
CA LEU A 36 -15.85 20.39 25.56
C LEU A 36 -15.78 21.41 26.71
N ARG A 37 -15.58 22.70 26.41
CA ARG A 37 -15.70 23.79 27.40
C ARG A 37 -17.16 24.03 27.82
N ALA A 38 -18.10 23.88 26.90
CA ALA A 38 -19.54 23.99 27.18
C ALA A 38 -20.08 22.83 28.03
N ILE A 39 -19.50 21.62 27.89
CA ILE A 39 -19.83 20.42 28.69
C ILE A 39 -19.60 20.64 30.20
N ASN A 40 -18.64 21.48 30.60
CA ASN A 40 -18.38 21.80 32.01
C ASN A 40 -19.37 22.82 32.62
N ARG A 41 -20.25 23.44 31.84
CA ARG A 41 -21.35 24.25 32.40
C ARG A 41 -22.50 23.42 32.96
N VAL A 42 -22.62 22.15 32.54
CA VAL A 42 -23.71 21.27 32.97
C VAL A 42 -23.15 20.21 33.93
N PRO A 43 -23.49 20.27 35.24
CA PRO A 43 -22.91 19.41 36.27
C PRO A 43 -23.21 17.91 36.08
N SER A 44 -24.13 17.53 35.21
CA SER A 44 -24.43 16.14 34.85
C SER A 44 -23.46 15.54 33.81
N MET A 45 -22.94 16.33 32.87
CA MET A 45 -22.01 15.84 31.83
C MET A 45 -20.59 15.59 32.37
N ARG A 46 -20.14 16.40 33.34
CA ARG A 46 -18.84 16.23 34.01
C ARG A 46 -18.71 14.89 34.75
N ILE A 47 -19.81 14.35 35.28
CA ILE A 47 -19.80 13.08 36.02
C ILE A 47 -19.47 11.94 35.06
N LEU A 48 -20.08 11.92 33.87
CA LEU A 48 -19.82 10.90 32.85
C LEU A 48 -18.35 10.91 32.38
N VAL A 49 -17.79 12.09 32.09
CA VAL A 49 -16.38 12.22 31.67
C VAL A 49 -15.43 11.82 32.79
N THR A 50 -15.74 12.18 34.04
CA THR A 50 -14.93 11.79 35.20
C THR A 50 -14.92 10.28 35.40
N LEU A 51 -16.09 9.63 35.31
CA LEU A 51 -16.21 8.17 35.40
C LEU A 51 -15.43 7.47 34.27
N LEU A 52 -15.49 8.00 33.05
CA LEU A 52 -14.73 7.46 31.91
C LEU A 52 -13.22 7.56 32.17
N LEU A 53 -12.74 8.72 32.62
CA LEU A 53 -11.33 8.95 32.93
C LEU A 53 -10.84 8.14 34.14
N ASP A 54 -11.71 7.84 35.11
CA ASP A 54 -11.39 6.95 36.24
C ASP A 54 -11.23 5.49 35.82
N THR A 55 -11.83 5.08 34.69
CA THR A 55 -11.63 3.74 34.11
C THR A 55 -10.43 3.64 33.16
N LEU A 56 -9.93 4.76 32.63
CA LEU A 56 -8.70 4.81 31.82
C LEU A 56 -7.45 4.20 32.47
N PRO A 57 -7.16 4.38 33.77
CA PRO A 57 -5.98 3.75 34.39
C PRO A 57 -6.04 2.22 34.36
N MET A 58 -7.23 1.61 34.46
CA MET A 58 -7.38 0.16 34.24
C MET A 58 -7.16 -0.22 32.78
N LEU A 59 -7.64 0.59 31.83
CA LEU A 59 -7.39 0.42 30.40
C LEU A 59 -5.90 0.59 30.04
N GLY A 60 -5.16 1.43 30.77
CA GLY A 60 -3.74 1.68 30.54
C GLY A 60 -2.88 0.42 30.62
N ASN A 61 -3.20 -0.50 31.53
CA ASN A 61 -2.52 -1.80 31.63
C ASN A 61 -2.72 -2.66 30.37
N VAL A 62 -3.95 -2.67 29.83
CA VAL A 62 -4.26 -3.40 28.59
C VAL A 62 -3.61 -2.73 27.38
N LEU A 63 -3.60 -1.40 27.33
CA LEU A 63 -2.99 -0.62 26.26
C LEU A 63 -1.47 -0.83 26.24
N LEU A 64 -0.83 -0.90 27.42
CA LEU A 64 0.59 -1.22 27.55
C LEU A 64 0.90 -2.63 27.01
N LEU A 65 0.08 -3.63 27.35
CA LEU A 65 0.23 -4.97 26.79
C LEU A 65 0.07 -4.96 25.26
N CYS A 66 -0.96 -4.27 24.76
CA CYS A 66 -1.22 -4.11 23.33
C CYS A 66 -0.04 -3.44 22.59
N PHE A 67 0.56 -2.41 23.21
CA PHE A 67 1.76 -1.75 22.68
C PHE A 67 2.93 -2.72 22.55
N PHE A 68 3.21 -3.54 23.58
CA PHE A 68 4.28 -4.56 23.50
C PHE A 68 4.03 -5.56 22.38
N VAL A 69 2.79 -6.01 22.23
CA VAL A 69 2.38 -6.92 21.14
C VAL A 69 2.64 -6.29 19.77
N PHE A 70 2.15 -5.08 19.54
CA PHE A 70 2.39 -4.38 18.27
C PHE A 70 3.86 -4.08 18.02
N PHE A 71 4.63 -3.76 19.06
CA PHE A 71 6.07 -3.50 18.92
C PHE A 71 6.83 -4.75 18.49
N ILE A 72 6.61 -5.89 19.16
CA ILE A 72 7.28 -7.14 18.81
C ILE A 72 6.90 -7.58 17.39
N PHE A 73 5.60 -7.65 17.09
CA PHE A 73 5.15 -8.06 15.75
C PHE A 73 5.52 -7.05 14.65
N GLY A 74 5.57 -5.76 14.97
CA GLY A 74 6.00 -4.73 14.04
C GLY A 74 7.47 -4.87 13.65
N ILE A 75 8.36 -5.10 14.62
CA ILE A 75 9.79 -5.27 14.36
C ILE A 75 10.05 -6.55 13.57
N VAL A 76 9.44 -7.68 13.98
CA VAL A 76 9.52 -8.94 13.24
C VAL A 76 8.98 -8.75 11.82
N GLY A 77 7.88 -8.04 11.66
CA GLY A 77 7.25 -7.81 10.36
C GLY A 77 8.11 -6.99 9.41
N VAL A 78 8.69 -5.90 9.89
CA VAL A 78 9.60 -5.07 9.07
C VAL A 78 10.85 -5.85 8.69
N GLN A 79 11.44 -6.63 9.60
CA GLN A 79 12.65 -7.40 9.30
C GLN A 79 12.43 -8.50 8.25
N LEU A 80 11.27 -9.16 8.26
CA LEU A 80 10.98 -10.25 7.33
C LEU A 80 10.50 -9.77 5.96
N TRP A 81 9.69 -8.70 5.91
CA TRP A 81 8.96 -8.31 4.68
C TRP A 81 9.32 -6.93 4.12
N ALA A 82 10.31 -6.23 4.67
CA ALA A 82 10.75 -4.95 4.12
C ALA A 82 11.14 -5.08 2.64
N GLY A 83 10.46 -4.31 1.79
CA GLY A 83 10.74 -4.23 0.36
C GLY A 83 10.28 -5.43 -0.48
N LEU A 84 9.84 -6.54 0.12
CA LEU A 84 9.38 -7.72 -0.63
C LEU A 84 8.11 -7.46 -1.43
N LEU A 85 7.19 -6.66 -0.88
CA LEU A 85 5.92 -6.32 -1.55
C LEU A 85 6.12 -5.44 -2.80
N ARG A 86 7.31 -4.85 -2.95
CA ARG A 86 7.69 -4.03 -4.11
C ARG A 86 8.14 -4.85 -5.31
N ASN A 87 8.36 -6.16 -5.14
CA ASN A 87 8.92 -7.02 -6.19
C ASN A 87 7.93 -7.25 -7.34
N ARG A 88 8.42 -7.12 -8.58
CA ARG A 88 7.68 -7.33 -9.83
C ARG A 88 8.56 -8.09 -10.84
N CYS A 89 7.93 -8.73 -11.82
CA CYS A 89 8.64 -9.40 -12.90
C CYS A 89 8.89 -8.41 -14.04
N PHE A 90 10.17 -8.11 -14.28
CA PHE A 90 10.65 -7.25 -15.35
C PHE A 90 11.11 -8.08 -16.55
N LEU A 91 11.11 -7.46 -17.73
CA LEU A 91 11.84 -8.02 -18.87
C LEU A 91 13.35 -7.89 -18.65
N ASP A 92 14.09 -8.79 -19.29
CA ASP A 92 15.53 -8.64 -19.43
C ASP A 92 15.84 -7.40 -20.30
N SER A 93 16.62 -6.48 -19.75
CA SER A 93 17.02 -5.24 -20.45
C SER A 93 17.85 -5.50 -21.70
N ALA A 94 18.65 -6.57 -21.73
CA ALA A 94 19.42 -6.95 -22.90
C ALA A 94 18.50 -7.45 -24.02
N PHE A 95 17.49 -8.25 -23.67
CA PHE A 95 16.49 -8.73 -24.62
C PHE A 95 15.69 -7.59 -25.26
N VAL A 96 15.26 -6.61 -24.45
CA VAL A 96 14.51 -5.44 -24.94
C VAL A 96 15.37 -4.59 -25.87
N ARG A 97 16.64 -4.33 -25.50
CA ARG A 97 17.56 -3.51 -26.31
C ARG A 97 17.92 -4.17 -27.63
N ASN A 98 18.27 -5.45 -27.61
CA ASN A 98 18.73 -6.17 -28.81
C ASN A 98 17.64 -6.32 -29.87
N ASN A 99 16.37 -6.45 -29.44
CA ASN A 99 15.23 -6.66 -30.34
C ASN A 99 14.35 -5.41 -30.51
N ASN A 100 14.79 -4.26 -29.98
CA ASN A 100 14.06 -2.98 -30.02
C ASN A 100 12.58 -3.07 -29.58
N LEU A 101 12.32 -3.77 -28.47
CA LEU A 101 10.97 -4.03 -27.94
C LEU A 101 10.50 -2.94 -26.97
N THR A 102 10.70 -1.67 -27.32
CA THR A 102 10.39 -0.52 -26.45
C THR A 102 8.89 -0.28 -26.25
N PHE A 103 8.03 -0.90 -27.07
CA PHE A 103 6.58 -0.82 -26.95
C PHE A 103 6.01 -1.63 -25.76
N LEU A 104 6.77 -2.58 -25.23
CA LEU A 104 6.34 -3.40 -24.09
C LEU A 104 6.50 -2.62 -22.79
N ARG A 105 5.59 -2.86 -21.84
CA ARG A 105 5.74 -2.33 -20.48
C ARG A 105 6.98 -2.98 -19.83
N PRO A 106 7.76 -2.23 -19.03
CA PRO A 106 9.01 -2.75 -18.45
C PRO A 106 8.79 -3.88 -17.43
N TYR A 107 7.61 -3.95 -16.83
CA TYR A 107 7.21 -5.01 -15.90
C TYR A 107 5.80 -5.52 -16.18
N TYR A 108 5.54 -6.75 -15.74
CA TYR A 108 4.25 -7.41 -15.92
C TYR A 108 3.18 -6.76 -15.03
N GLN A 109 2.03 -6.46 -15.62
CA GLN A 109 0.85 -5.93 -14.93
C GLN A 109 -0.36 -6.83 -15.22
N THR A 110 -1.15 -7.09 -14.19
CA THR A 110 -2.43 -7.80 -14.29
C THR A 110 -3.52 -6.85 -14.80
N GLU A 111 -4.65 -7.39 -15.24
CA GLU A 111 -5.82 -6.58 -15.66
C GLU A 111 -6.39 -5.76 -14.48
N GLU A 112 -6.28 -6.29 -13.26
CA GLU A 112 -6.64 -5.64 -11.98
C GLU A 112 -5.47 -4.83 -11.38
N GLY A 113 -4.54 -4.36 -12.22
CA GLY A 113 -3.12 -4.05 -11.93
C GLY A 113 -2.74 -3.19 -10.72
N GLU A 114 -3.68 -2.48 -10.09
CA GLU A 114 -3.43 -1.64 -8.90
C GLU A 114 -3.96 -2.27 -7.61
N GLU A 115 -5.07 -3.01 -7.68
CA GLU A 115 -5.67 -3.70 -6.52
C GLU A 115 -4.93 -5.01 -6.22
N ASN A 116 -4.60 -5.78 -7.26
CA ASN A 116 -3.97 -7.10 -7.15
C ASN A 116 -2.73 -7.24 -8.06
N PRO A 117 -1.58 -6.64 -7.68
CA PRO A 117 -0.37 -6.78 -8.46
C PRO A 117 0.28 -8.16 -8.30
N PHE A 118 0.92 -8.63 -9.37
CA PHE A 118 1.69 -9.88 -9.32
C PHE A 118 3.05 -9.65 -8.63
N ILE A 119 3.16 -10.10 -7.37
CA ILE A 119 4.38 -9.98 -6.57
C ILE A 119 5.21 -11.25 -6.73
N CYS A 120 6.44 -11.09 -7.22
CA CYS A 120 7.36 -12.21 -7.38
C CYS A 120 8.29 -12.38 -6.18
N SER A 121 8.67 -13.62 -5.92
CA SER A 121 9.77 -13.98 -5.05
C SER A 121 11.07 -14.10 -5.85
N SER A 122 12.17 -13.62 -5.26
CA SER A 122 13.49 -13.84 -5.81
C SER A 122 13.83 -15.33 -5.77
N ARG A 123 14.77 -15.79 -6.61
CA ARG A 123 15.26 -17.19 -6.56
C ARG A 123 15.89 -17.56 -5.22
N ARG A 124 16.33 -16.56 -4.45
CA ARG A 124 16.90 -16.74 -3.11
C ARG A 124 15.84 -16.96 -2.04
N ASP A 125 14.61 -16.51 -2.30
CA ASP A 125 13.51 -16.61 -1.36
C ASP A 125 12.66 -17.83 -1.71
N ASN A 126 12.25 -18.61 -0.71
CA ASN A 126 11.37 -19.77 -0.90
C ASN A 126 9.90 -19.36 -1.11
N GLY A 127 9.66 -18.24 -1.79
CA GLY A 127 8.33 -17.72 -2.02
C GLY A 127 7.53 -18.57 -3.01
N MET A 128 6.20 -18.53 -2.85
CA MET A 128 5.27 -19.34 -3.64
C MET A 128 5.09 -18.83 -5.08
N GLN A 129 5.20 -17.52 -5.27
CA GLN A 129 5.00 -16.86 -6.56
C GLN A 129 6.34 -16.59 -7.24
N LYS A 130 6.55 -17.21 -8.39
CA LYS A 130 7.75 -17.02 -9.23
C LYS A 130 7.33 -16.44 -10.57
N CYS A 131 8.24 -15.73 -11.23
CA CYS A 131 7.97 -15.20 -12.57
C CYS A 131 7.68 -16.29 -13.62
N SER A 132 8.03 -17.55 -13.35
CA SER A 132 7.64 -18.70 -14.17
C SER A 132 6.14 -19.07 -14.06
N HIS A 133 5.43 -18.60 -13.03
CA HIS A 133 4.01 -18.85 -12.82
C HIS A 133 3.10 -17.79 -13.45
N ILE A 134 3.66 -16.84 -14.21
CA ILE A 134 2.86 -15.83 -14.91
C ILE A 134 1.97 -16.54 -15.94
N PRO A 135 0.64 -16.32 -15.92
CA PRO A 135 -0.25 -16.92 -16.90
C PRO A 135 0.07 -16.42 -18.31
N SER A 136 0.01 -17.32 -19.28
CA SER A 136 0.17 -16.92 -20.69
C SER A 136 -0.88 -15.88 -21.07
N ARG A 137 -0.48 -14.95 -21.93
CA ARG A 137 -1.36 -13.91 -22.46
C ARG A 137 -2.57 -14.55 -23.16
N ARG A 138 -3.76 -14.00 -22.92
CA ARG A 138 -5.00 -14.42 -23.58
C ARG A 138 -5.55 -13.26 -24.40
N GLU A 139 -5.98 -13.54 -25.62
CA GLU A 139 -6.72 -12.62 -26.48
C GLU A 139 -8.03 -13.30 -26.86
N LEU A 140 -9.19 -12.62 -26.71
CA LEU A 140 -10.52 -13.20 -26.98
C LEU A 140 -10.75 -14.60 -26.33
N ARG A 141 -10.26 -14.80 -25.10
CA ARG A 141 -10.35 -16.07 -24.34
C ARG A 141 -9.47 -17.21 -24.88
N VAL A 142 -8.69 -16.97 -25.94
CA VAL A 142 -7.73 -17.92 -26.51
C VAL A 142 -6.32 -17.62 -26.00
N GLN A 143 -5.55 -18.66 -25.69
CA GLN A 143 -4.19 -18.52 -25.18
C GLN A 143 -3.19 -18.27 -26.32
N CYS A 144 -2.43 -17.20 -26.22
CA CYS A 144 -1.35 -16.90 -27.16
C CYS A 144 -0.24 -17.95 -27.03
N THR A 145 0.24 -18.48 -28.16
CA THR A 145 1.28 -19.53 -28.19
C THR A 145 2.51 -19.15 -28.98
N LEU A 146 2.45 -18.09 -29.79
CA LEU A 146 3.59 -17.66 -30.59
C LEU A 146 4.66 -17.01 -29.71
N GLY A 147 5.92 -17.23 -30.07
CA GLY A 147 7.09 -16.55 -29.50
C GLY A 147 7.37 -15.21 -30.17
N TRP A 148 8.35 -14.48 -29.64
CA TRP A 148 8.78 -13.18 -30.16
C TRP A 148 9.28 -13.25 -31.61
N GLU A 149 9.77 -14.40 -32.06
CA GLU A 149 10.29 -14.65 -33.42
C GLU A 149 9.24 -14.34 -34.50
N ALA A 150 7.96 -14.51 -34.18
CA ALA A 150 6.84 -14.20 -35.09
C ALA A 150 6.62 -12.69 -35.30
N TYR A 151 7.25 -11.82 -34.50
CA TYR A 151 7.11 -10.36 -34.62
C TYR A 151 7.79 -9.80 -35.88
N GLY A 152 8.90 -10.41 -36.30
CA GLY A 152 9.70 -9.96 -37.44
C GLY A 152 9.43 -10.69 -38.75
N GLN A 153 8.55 -11.70 -38.76
CA GLN A 153 8.20 -12.42 -39.98
C GLN A 153 7.14 -11.63 -40.76
N PRO A 154 7.35 -11.35 -42.06
CA PRO A 154 6.27 -10.88 -42.91
C PRO A 154 5.16 -11.93 -42.89
N GLN A 155 3.92 -11.50 -42.61
CA GLN A 155 2.75 -12.37 -42.68
C GLN A 155 2.73 -13.03 -44.06
N ALA A 156 3.10 -14.30 -44.14
CA ALA A 156 2.91 -15.05 -45.37
C ALA A 156 1.40 -15.09 -45.63
N GLU A 157 0.99 -14.52 -46.77
CA GLU A 157 -0.34 -14.69 -47.34
C GLU A 157 -0.56 -16.18 -47.65
N ASP A 158 -0.87 -16.99 -46.64
CA ASP A 158 -1.46 -18.31 -46.86
C ASP A 158 -2.27 -18.77 -45.63
N GLY A 159 -3.59 -18.74 -45.78
CA GLY A 159 -4.43 -19.92 -45.59
C GLY A 159 -4.50 -20.62 -44.23
N GLY A 160 -3.91 -20.13 -43.14
CA GLY A 160 -4.00 -20.86 -41.87
C GLY A 160 -3.30 -20.21 -40.69
N ALA A 161 -3.78 -19.05 -40.25
CA ALA A 161 -3.50 -18.61 -38.89
C ALA A 161 -4.07 -19.66 -37.93
N GLY A 162 -3.20 -20.58 -37.47
CA GLY A 162 -3.54 -21.58 -36.47
C GLY A 162 -4.26 -20.90 -35.30
N ARG A 163 -5.22 -21.61 -34.69
CA ARG A 163 -6.23 -21.08 -33.75
C ARG A 163 -5.71 -20.20 -32.59
N ASN A 164 -4.40 -20.01 -32.41
CA ASN A 164 -3.71 -19.26 -31.36
C ASN A 164 -2.61 -18.31 -31.91
N ALA A 165 -2.88 -17.56 -32.98
CA ALA A 165 -1.91 -16.76 -33.74
C ALA A 165 -1.45 -15.43 -33.10
N CYS A 166 -1.42 -15.32 -31.78
CA CYS A 166 -0.91 -14.15 -31.06
C CYS A 166 0.37 -14.47 -30.27
N ILE A 167 1.21 -13.44 -30.08
CA ILE A 167 2.49 -13.55 -29.37
C ILE A 167 2.26 -13.49 -27.86
N ASN A 168 2.76 -14.50 -27.15
CA ASN A 168 2.76 -14.53 -25.70
C ASN A 168 3.96 -13.77 -25.12
N TRP A 169 3.82 -12.46 -24.93
CA TRP A 169 4.86 -11.64 -24.31
C TRP A 169 5.10 -11.95 -22.82
N ASN A 170 4.10 -12.51 -22.13
CA ASN A 170 4.17 -12.76 -20.68
C ASN A 170 5.31 -13.72 -20.29
N GLN A 171 5.72 -14.61 -21.20
CA GLN A 171 6.80 -15.58 -20.94
C GLN A 171 8.18 -14.94 -20.80
N TYR A 172 8.37 -13.71 -21.29
CA TYR A 172 9.67 -13.00 -21.26
C TYR A 172 9.89 -12.16 -20.00
N TYR A 173 8.88 -12.03 -19.14
CA TYR A 173 9.02 -11.37 -17.84
C TYR A 173 9.58 -12.36 -16.82
N ASN A 174 10.89 -12.57 -16.81
CA ASN A 174 11.55 -13.58 -15.99
C ASN A 174 12.46 -13.00 -14.88
N VAL A 175 12.68 -11.67 -14.87
CA VAL A 175 13.59 -11.01 -13.93
C VAL A 175 12.81 -10.43 -12.76
N CYS A 176 12.84 -11.08 -11.60
CA CYS A 176 12.22 -10.54 -10.39
C CYS A 176 13.10 -9.44 -9.76
N ARG A 177 12.60 -8.20 -9.70
CA ARG A 177 13.28 -7.05 -9.07
C ARG A 177 12.28 -6.18 -8.32
N SER A 178 12.76 -5.39 -7.35
CA SER A 178 11.94 -4.40 -6.66
C SER A 178 11.61 -3.23 -7.59
N GLY A 179 10.31 -3.02 -7.89
CA GLY A 179 9.81 -1.88 -8.68
C GLY A 179 9.71 -0.60 -7.85
N GLU A 180 9.12 0.49 -8.32
CA GLU A 180 9.18 1.78 -7.60
C GLU A 180 8.19 1.90 -6.43
N PHE A 181 6.98 1.37 -6.59
CA PHE A 181 5.85 1.59 -5.69
C PHE A 181 5.39 0.29 -5.01
N ASN A 182 4.91 0.43 -3.76
CA ASN A 182 4.19 -0.63 -3.05
C ASN A 182 2.76 -0.77 -3.60
N PRO A 183 2.10 -1.93 -3.38
CA PRO A 183 0.66 -2.06 -3.64
C PRO A 183 -0.17 -1.01 -2.87
N HIS A 184 -1.43 -0.82 -3.26
CA HIS A 184 -2.38 0.10 -2.61
C HIS A 184 -1.86 1.54 -2.40
N ASN A 185 -1.11 2.08 -3.38
CA ASN A 185 -0.50 3.41 -3.29
C ASN A 185 0.37 3.64 -2.05
N GLY A 186 0.93 2.55 -1.49
CA GLY A 186 1.82 2.60 -0.34
C GLY A 186 1.14 2.75 1.02
N ALA A 187 -0.15 2.47 1.10
CA ALA A 187 -0.93 2.41 2.34
C ALA A 187 -0.72 1.12 3.13
#